data_AF-A0A8D8GHE7-F1
#
_entry.id   AF-A0A8D8GHE7-F1
#
_cell.length_a   1.000
_cell.length_b   1.000
_cell.length_c   1.000
_cell.angle_alpha   90.00
_cell.angle_beta   90.00
_cell.angle_gamma   90.00
#
_symmetry.space_group_name_H-M   'P 1'
#
loop_
_entity.id
_entity.type
_entity.pdbx_description
1 polymer ?
#
loop_
_entity_poly.entity_id
_entity_poly.type
_entity_poly.pdbx_seq_one_letter_code
_entity_poly.pdbx_strand_id
1 'polypeptide(L)'
;MFPSAKETHYRLERYPDVCRHCLRPQEEAGSFMISLETRDELFEGSLGEFIEAITFRTDKNKSHLYPQTICEPCLENLKFFARFRSKLLSIHRLMNAMVELKHSNMKPVMNLFEGSPNAMNAIFRDLQLVRKGGDPKAKKPDS
;
A
#
# COMPACT_ATOMS: atom_id res chain seq x y z
N MET A 1 35.59 24.88 29.47
CA MET A 1 35.29 23.45 29.23
C MET A 1 34.44 23.40 27.97
N PHE A 2 35.03 23.07 26.82
CA PHE A 2 34.29 22.99 25.56
C PHE A 2 33.51 21.67 25.54
N PRO A 3 32.23 21.65 25.13
CA PRO A 3 31.54 20.38 24.95
C PRO A 3 32.25 19.60 23.83
N SER A 4 32.78 18.43 24.16
CA SER A 4 33.26 17.48 23.17
C SER A 4 32.11 17.18 22.22
N ALA A 5 32.29 17.46 20.94
CA ALA A 5 31.33 17.05 19.92
C ALA A 5 31.18 15.53 20.01
N LYS A 6 29.96 15.04 20.28
CA LYS A 6 29.71 13.60 20.28
C LYS A 6 30.00 13.09 18.87
N GLU A 7 31.06 12.29 18.75
CA GLU A 7 31.41 11.60 17.52
C GLU A 7 30.23 10.72 17.10
N THR A 8 29.66 11.01 15.93
CA THR A 8 28.49 10.29 15.42
C THR A 8 28.99 9.12 14.59
N HIS A 9 28.85 7.91 15.13
CA HIS A 9 29.20 6.69 14.41
C HIS A 9 28.00 6.23 13.56
N TYR A 10 28.21 6.13 12.25
CA TYR A 10 27.23 5.59 11.30
C TYR A 10 27.51 4.10 11.09
N ARG A 11 26.52 3.25 11.33
CA ARG A 11 26.66 1.80 11.27
C ARG A 11 26.26 1.29 9.88
N LEU A 12 27.21 1.33 8.94
CA LEU A 12 27.02 0.94 7.53
C LEU A 12 27.97 -0.19 7.08
N GLU A 13 28.73 -0.77 8.00
CA GLU A 13 29.78 -1.77 7.73
C GLU A 13 29.23 -3.06 7.12
N ARG A 14 27.92 -3.30 7.31
CA ARG A 14 27.21 -4.48 6.80
C ARG A 14 26.44 -4.22 5.53
N TYR A 15 26.49 -3.02 4.95
CA TYR A 15 25.85 -2.77 3.68
C TYR A 15 26.54 -3.56 2.54
N PRO A 16 25.81 -4.22 1.63
CA PRO A 16 24.35 -4.20 1.44
C PRO A 16 23.56 -5.30 2.17
N ASP A 17 24.20 -6.12 3.01
CA ASP A 17 23.63 -7.24 3.76
C ASP A 17 22.78 -6.78 4.98
N VAL A 18 21.78 -5.95 4.68
CA VAL A 18 20.88 -5.32 5.66
C VAL A 18 19.45 -5.31 5.13
N CYS A 19 18.47 -4.91 5.94
CA CYS A 19 17.11 -4.71 5.47
C CYS A 19 17.03 -3.49 4.53
N ARG A 20 16.35 -3.64 3.38
CA ARG A 20 16.17 -2.61 2.36
C ARG A 20 15.53 -1.31 2.86
N HIS A 21 14.75 -1.35 3.94
CA HIS A 21 14.04 -0.19 4.47
C HIS A 21 14.67 0.41 5.72
N CYS A 22 15.10 -0.41 6.67
CA CYS A 22 15.64 0.10 7.94
C CYS A 22 17.16 0.03 8.05
N LEU A 23 17.86 -0.56 7.06
CA LEU A 23 19.32 -0.72 7.01
C LEU A 23 19.90 -1.47 8.22
N ARG A 24 19.06 -2.15 9.00
CA ARG A 24 19.51 -3.03 10.08
C ARG A 24 19.84 -4.42 9.55
N PRO A 25 20.94 -5.03 9.98
CA PRO A 25 21.22 -6.43 9.68
C PRO A 25 20.26 -7.34 10.43
N GLN A 26 20.22 -8.62 10.04
CA GLN A 26 19.22 -9.58 10.54
C GLN A 26 19.22 -9.73 12.07
N GLU A 27 20.41 -9.79 12.66
CA GLU A 27 20.63 -9.96 14.10
C GLU A 27 20.06 -8.79 14.92
N GLU A 28 20.02 -7.59 14.34
CA GLU A 28 19.46 -6.40 14.97
C GLU A 28 17.99 -6.16 14.64
N ALA A 29 17.54 -6.68 13.49
CA ALA A 29 16.14 -6.66 13.12
C ALA A 29 15.31 -7.64 13.98
N GLY A 30 15.96 -8.63 14.61
CA GLY A 30 15.30 -9.62 15.48
C GLY A 30 14.23 -10.45 14.76
N SER A 31 14.32 -10.56 13.43
CA SER A 31 13.29 -11.14 12.56
C SER A 31 13.92 -11.73 11.31
N PHE A 32 13.15 -12.58 10.62
CA PHE A 32 13.60 -13.16 9.35
C PHE A 32 13.72 -12.10 8.26
N MET A 33 14.66 -12.32 7.35
CA MET A 33 14.83 -11.52 6.14
C MET A 33 14.08 -12.19 4.99
N ILE A 34 13.22 -11.45 4.32
CA ILE A 34 12.41 -11.88 3.18
C ILE A 34 13.08 -11.37 1.90
N SER A 35 13.21 -12.23 0.89
CA SER A 35 13.77 -11.87 -0.42
C SER A 35 12.89 -10.85 -1.14
N LEU A 36 13.49 -9.87 -1.82
CA LEU A 36 12.75 -8.94 -2.66
C LEU A 36 12.12 -9.60 -3.91
N GLU A 37 12.53 -10.82 -4.25
CA GLU A 37 11.91 -11.63 -5.30
C GLU A 37 10.59 -12.29 -4.86
N THR A 38 10.28 -12.26 -3.55
CA THR A 38 9.02 -12.79 -3.04
C THR A 38 7.83 -12.05 -3.65
N ARG A 39 6.79 -12.80 -4.02
CA ARG A 39 5.51 -12.28 -4.49
C ARG A 39 4.47 -12.38 -3.37
N ASP A 40 3.61 -11.38 -3.30
CA ASP A 40 2.47 -11.32 -2.38
C ASP A 40 1.29 -10.73 -3.13
N GLU A 41 0.08 -11.23 -2.86
CA GLU A 41 -1.14 -10.82 -3.55
C GLU A 41 -1.47 -9.32 -3.39
N LEU A 42 -0.91 -8.66 -2.37
CA LEU A 42 -1.08 -7.23 -2.13
C LEU A 42 -0.26 -6.36 -3.09
N PHE A 43 0.73 -6.94 -3.77
CA PHE A 43 1.66 -6.21 -4.62
C PHE A 43 1.51 -6.62 -6.09
N GLU A 44 1.60 -5.63 -6.98
CA GLU A 44 1.75 -5.90 -8.40
C GLU A 44 3.21 -6.28 -8.68
N GLY A 45 3.48 -7.58 -8.83
CA GLY A 45 4.82 -8.11 -9.08
C GLY A 45 5.52 -8.64 -7.82
N SER A 46 6.85 -8.63 -7.84
CA SER A 46 7.68 -8.93 -6.65
C SER A 46 7.70 -7.76 -5.66
N LEU A 47 8.15 -8.03 -4.42
CA LEU A 47 8.39 -6.96 -3.44
C LEU A 47 9.32 -5.88 -3.98
N GLY A 48 10.39 -6.29 -4.67
CA GLY A 48 11.33 -5.38 -5.33
C GLY A 48 10.65 -4.49 -6.36
N GLU A 49 9.86 -5.08 -7.26
CA GLU A 49 9.12 -4.35 -8.30
C GLU A 49 8.14 -3.33 -7.68
N PHE A 50 7.44 -3.72 -6.61
CA PHE A 50 6.53 -2.81 -5.90
C PHE A 50 7.27 -1.66 -5.22
N ILE A 51 8.40 -1.94 -4.56
CA ILE A 51 9.24 -0.91 -3.94
C ILE A 51 9.73 0.10 -4.98
N GLU A 52 10.21 -0.37 -6.13
CA GLU A 52 10.64 0.52 -7.22
C GLU A 52 9.50 1.37 -7.77
N ALA A 53 8.30 0.79 -7.87
CA ALA A 53 7.11 1.50 -8.35
C ALA A 53 6.67 2.65 -7.44
N ILE A 54 6.95 2.59 -6.14
CA ILE A 54 6.58 3.63 -5.16
C ILE A 54 7.75 4.52 -4.73
N THR A 55 8.97 4.22 -5.17
CA THR A 55 10.18 4.97 -4.82
C THR A 55 10.94 5.42 -6.08
N PHE A 56 12.00 4.72 -6.45
CA PHE A 56 12.81 4.94 -7.63
C PHE A 56 13.22 3.60 -8.23
N ARG A 57 13.40 3.57 -9.55
CA ARG A 57 13.93 2.39 -10.25
C ARG A 57 15.42 2.27 -10.01
N THR A 58 15.89 1.07 -9.69
CA THR A 58 17.32 0.82 -9.60
C THR A 58 17.93 0.63 -10.98
N ASP A 59 19.17 1.09 -11.15
CA ASP A 59 19.96 0.74 -12.33
C ASP A 59 20.25 -0.77 -12.29
N LYS A 60 19.82 -1.49 -13.33
CA LYS A 60 19.96 -2.95 -13.41
C LYS A 60 21.41 -3.43 -13.27
N ASN A 61 22.38 -2.63 -13.71
CA ASN A 61 23.80 -2.98 -13.59
C ASN A 61 24.32 -2.81 -12.16
N LYS A 62 23.59 -2.08 -11.31
CA LYS A 62 23.95 -1.77 -9.92
C LYS A 62 22.95 -2.36 -8.93
N SER A 63 21.95 -3.11 -9.38
CA SER A 63 20.89 -3.65 -8.52
C SER A 63 21.47 -4.47 -7.37
N HIS A 64 22.48 -5.29 -7.65
CA HIS A 64 23.21 -6.11 -6.68
C HIS A 64 23.92 -5.31 -5.57
N LEU A 65 24.15 -4.01 -5.76
CA LEU A 65 24.75 -3.13 -4.74
C LEU A 65 23.73 -2.64 -3.72
N TYR A 66 22.44 -2.83 -3.96
CA TYR A 66 21.39 -2.48 -3.00
C TYR A 66 21.01 -3.70 -2.15
N PRO A 67 20.44 -3.50 -0.95
CA PRO A 67 19.94 -4.61 -0.16
C PRO A 67 18.85 -5.39 -0.89
N GLN A 68 18.98 -6.71 -0.92
CA GLN A 68 18.09 -7.64 -1.64
C GLN A 68 17.05 -8.32 -0.74
N THR A 69 16.97 -7.89 0.52
CA THR A 69 16.03 -8.44 1.49
C THR A 69 15.34 -7.35 2.30
N ILE A 70 14.20 -7.69 2.90
CA ILE A 70 13.45 -6.83 3.81
C ILE A 70 13.12 -7.63 5.08
N CYS A 71 13.28 -7.04 6.26
CA CYS A 71 12.88 -7.70 7.50
C CYS A 71 11.35 -7.69 7.66
N GLU A 72 10.83 -8.69 8.38
CA GLU A 72 9.38 -8.85 8.61
C GLU A 72 8.67 -7.58 9.13
N PRO A 73 9.18 -6.82 10.12
CA PRO A 73 8.52 -5.59 10.56
C PRO A 73 8.42 -4.52 9.45
N CYS A 74 9.44 -4.43 8.60
CA CYS A 74 9.41 -3.50 7.46
C CYS A 74 8.46 -3.98 6.37
N LEU A 75 8.35 -5.30 6.15
CA LEU A 75 7.39 -5.88 5.23
C LEU A 75 5.95 -5.62 5.67
N GLU A 76 5.63 -5.77 6.97
CA GLU A 76 4.29 -5.48 7.49
C GLU A 76 3.92 -4.00 7.33
N ASN A 77 4.87 -3.09 7.57
CA ASN A 77 4.67 -1.67 7.28
C ASN A 77 4.44 -1.39 5.79
N LEU A 78 5.17 -2.08 4.91
CA LEU A 78 4.99 -1.97 3.45
C LEU A 78 3.61 -2.50 3.02
N LYS A 79 3.14 -3.62 3.58
CA LYS A 79 1.80 -4.16 3.35
C LYS A 79 0.71 -3.21 3.84
N PHE A 80 0.89 -2.62 5.02
CA PHE A 80 -0.02 -1.61 5.54
C PHE A 80 -0.11 -0.41 4.59
N PHE A 81 1.02 0.12 4.13
CA PHE A 81 1.08 1.19 3.15
C PHE A 81 0.38 0.81 1.83
N ALA A 82 0.62 -0.39 1.31
CA ALA A 82 0.00 -0.85 0.06
C ALA A 82 -1.52 -0.93 0.17
N ARG A 83 -2.05 -1.48 1.28
CA ARG A 83 -3.50 -1.52 1.56
C ARG A 83 -4.08 -0.11 1.64
N PHE A 84 -3.40 0.79 2.35
CA PHE A 84 -3.83 2.18 2.46
C PHE A 84 -3.83 2.90 1.11
N ARG A 85 -2.78 2.74 0.29
CA ARG A 85 -2.69 3.28 -1.06
C ARG A 85 -3.82 2.77 -1.95
N SER A 86 -4.09 1.46 -1.93
CA SER A 86 -5.19 0.85 -2.71
C SER A 86 -6.56 1.39 -2.29
N LYS A 87 -6.77 1.59 -0.98
CA LYS A 87 -7.98 2.24 -0.46
C LYS A 87 -8.12 3.66 -1.01
N LEU A 88 -7.08 4.50 -0.91
CA LEU A 88 -7.11 5.87 -1.43
C LEU A 88 -7.41 5.92 -2.93
N LEU A 89 -6.71 5.11 -3.74
CA LEU A 89 -6.95 5.05 -5.18
C LEU A 89 -8.40 4.74 -5.51
N SER A 90 -8.99 3.80 -4.79
CA SER A 90 -10.36 3.37 -5.05
C SER A 90 -11.40 4.41 -4.62
N ILE A 91 -11.17 5.10 -3.49
CA ILE A 91 -11.99 6.23 -3.05
C ILE A 91 -11.95 7.34 -4.09
N HIS A 92 -10.77 7.70 -4.60
CA HIS A 92 -10.64 8.76 -5.60
C HIS A 92 -11.26 8.38 -6.94
N ARG A 93 -11.13 7.11 -7.36
CA ARG A 93 -11.84 6.60 -8.56
C ARG A 93 -13.35 6.68 -8.38
N LEU A 94 -13.87 6.31 -7.20
CA LEU A 94 -15.29 6.46 -6.88
C LEU A 94 -15.73 7.93 -6.95
N MET A 95 -15.00 8.86 -6.32
CA MET A 95 -15.31 10.29 -6.40
C MET A 95 -15.37 10.78 -7.84
N ASN A 96 -14.38 10.42 -8.66
CA ASN A 96 -14.36 10.77 -10.08
C ASN A 96 -15.56 10.20 -10.83
N ALA A 97 -15.90 8.93 -10.59
CA ALA A 97 -17.04 8.29 -11.23
C ALA A 97 -18.37 8.95 -10.84
N MET A 98 -18.52 9.40 -9.59
CA MET A 98 -19.69 10.17 -9.15
C MET A 98 -19.77 11.55 -9.83
N VAL A 99 -18.65 12.21 -10.10
CA VAL A 99 -18.61 13.47 -10.87
C VAL A 99 -19.02 13.24 -12.32
N GLU A 100 -18.46 12.21 -12.96
CA GLU A 100 -18.77 11.85 -14.36
C GLU A 100 -20.24 11.44 -14.53
N LEU A 101 -20.80 10.74 -13.54
CA LEU A 101 -22.22 10.37 -13.54
C LEU A 101 -23.14 11.61 -13.54
N LYS A 102 -22.76 12.69 -12.85
CA LYS A 102 -23.51 13.97 -12.91
C LYS A 102 -23.49 14.62 -14.30
N HIS A 103 -22.51 14.27 -15.13
CA HIS A 103 -22.38 14.71 -16.52
C HIS A 103 -22.90 13.64 -17.50
N SER A 104 -23.75 12.71 -17.04
CA SER A 104 -24.33 11.63 -17.84
C SER A 104 -23.31 10.65 -18.45
N ASN A 105 -22.06 10.66 -17.97
CA ASN A 105 -21.06 9.69 -18.37
C ASN A 105 -21.03 8.50 -17.39
N MET A 106 -21.67 7.39 -17.77
CA MET A 106 -21.77 6.20 -16.91
C MET A 106 -20.52 5.30 -16.95
N LYS A 107 -19.65 5.47 -17.95
CA LYS A 107 -18.53 4.55 -18.20
C LYS A 107 -17.60 4.36 -16.97
N PRO A 108 -17.21 5.41 -16.24
CA PRO A 108 -16.33 5.25 -15.08
C PRO A 108 -16.97 4.48 -13.92
N VAL A 109 -18.29 4.64 -13.72
CA VAL A 109 -19.04 3.88 -12.72
C VAL A 109 -19.10 2.42 -13.12
N MET A 110 -19.46 2.11 -14.38
CA MET A 110 -19.50 0.73 -14.88
C MET A 110 -18.15 0.02 -14.70
N ASN A 111 -17.05 0.68 -15.10
CA ASN A 111 -15.70 0.15 -14.95
C ASN A 111 -15.32 -0.17 -13.49
N LEU A 112 -15.78 0.63 -12.51
CA LEU A 112 -15.53 0.38 -11.09
C LEU A 112 -16.18 -0.93 -10.63
N PHE A 113 -17.38 -1.22 -11.11
CA PHE A 113 -18.12 -2.43 -10.73
C PHE A 113 -17.73 -3.67 -11.54
N GLU A 114 -17.31 -3.50 -12.80
CA GLU A 114 -16.88 -4.61 -13.66
C GLU A 114 -15.49 -5.15 -13.27
N GLY A 115 -14.57 -4.29 -12.81
CA GLY A 115 -13.19 -4.67 -12.53
C GLY A 115 -12.97 -5.46 -11.23
N SER A 116 -13.73 -5.18 -10.16
CA SER A 116 -13.67 -5.94 -8.90
C SER A 116 -14.85 -5.58 -7.97
N PRO A 117 -16.00 -6.27 -8.09
CA PRO A 117 -17.17 -6.04 -7.24
C PRO A 117 -16.86 -6.18 -5.74
N ASN A 118 -15.97 -7.13 -5.39
CA ASN A 118 -15.59 -7.42 -4.01
C ASN A 118 -14.76 -6.30 -3.38
N ALA A 119 -13.82 -5.71 -4.14
CA ALA A 119 -13.03 -4.58 -3.66
C ALA A 119 -13.92 -3.35 -3.40
N MET A 120 -14.84 -3.04 -4.32
CA MET A 120 -15.79 -1.94 -4.16
C MET A 120 -16.72 -2.15 -2.96
N ASN A 121 -17.21 -3.37 -2.74
CA ASN A 121 -17.99 -3.70 -1.56
C ASN A 121 -17.20 -3.54 -0.25
N ALA A 122 -15.92 -3.94 -0.23
CA ALA A 122 -15.06 -3.72 0.93
C ALA A 122 -14.89 -2.22 1.22
N ILE A 123 -14.65 -1.41 0.20
CA ILE A 123 -14.54 0.06 0.34
C ILE A 123 -15.84 0.67 0.83
N PHE A 124 -17.00 0.28 0.29
CA PHE A 124 -18.28 0.79 0.75
C PHE A 124 -18.58 0.42 2.20
N ARG A 125 -18.18 -0.77 2.65
CA ARG A 125 -18.30 -1.17 4.07
C ARG A 125 -17.35 -0.35 4.96
N ASP A 126 -16.11 -0.19 4.54
CA ASP A 126 -15.09 0.62 5.22
C ASP A 126 -15.50 2.08 5.39
N LEU A 127 -16.16 2.64 4.37
CA LEU A 127 -16.69 4.00 4.37
C LEU A 127 -18.08 4.12 5.01
N GLN A 128 -18.66 3.01 5.47
CA GLN A 128 -20.01 2.94 6.04
C GLN A 128 -21.11 3.46 5.08
N LEU A 129 -20.90 3.28 3.77
CA LEU A 129 -21.85 3.67 2.72
C LEU A 129 -22.93 2.61 2.48
N VAL A 130 -22.72 1.37 2.96
CA VAL A 130 -23.73 0.32 2.90
C VAL A 130 -24.75 0.51 4.01
N ARG A 131 -25.99 0.85 3.65
CA ARG A 131 -27.12 0.72 4.57
C ARG A 131 -27.58 -0.74 4.57
N LYS A 132 -27.86 -1.32 5.74
CA LYS A 132 -28.68 -2.54 5.80
C LYS A 132 -30.03 -2.20 5.15
N GLY A 133 -30.50 -3.06 4.25
CA GLY A 133 -31.65 -2.81 3.38
C GLY A 133 -32.82 -2.13 4.08
N GLY A 134 -33.44 -1.18 3.38
CA GLY A 134 -34.51 -0.35 3.91
C GLY A 134 -35.64 -1.14 4.57
N ASP A 135 -36.10 -0.66 5.72
CA ASP A 135 -37.36 -1.10 6.29
C ASP A 135 -38.48 -0.91 5.26
N PRO A 136 -39.30 -1.93 4.95
CA PRO A 136 -40.46 -1.82 4.07
C PRO A 136 -41.64 -1.10 4.76
N LYS A 137 -41.38 0.02 5.45
CA LYS A 137 -42.40 0.89 6.02
C LYS A 137 -42.34 2.30 5.45
N ALA A 138 -42.40 2.39 4.12
CA ALA A 138 -43.12 3.51 3.51
C ALA A 138 -44.61 3.30 3.80
N LYS A 139 -45.08 3.73 4.99
CA LYS A 139 -46.51 3.95 5.22
C LYS A 139 -46.93 5.03 4.21
N LYS A 140 -47.81 4.67 3.28
CA LYS A 140 -48.61 5.64 2.53
C LYS A 140 -49.32 6.57 3.54
N PRO A 141 -49.36 7.88 3.33
CA PRO A 141 -50.38 8.70 3.96
C PRO A 141 -51.68 8.41 3.22
N ASP A 142 -52.59 7.67 3.86
CA ASP A 142 -53.98 7.67 3.43
C ASP A 142 -54.65 8.95 3.95
N SER A 143 -55.27 9.63 2.98
CA SER A 143 -56.35 10.63 3.01
C SER A 143 -57.00 10.94 4.36
#